data_AF-A0A8K0NGD5-F1
#
_entry.id   AF-A0A8K0NGD5-F1
#
_cell.length_a   1.000
_cell.length_b   1.000
_cell.length_c   1.000
_cell.angle_alpha   90.00
_cell.angle_beta   90.00
_cell.angle_gamma   90.00
#
_symmetry.space_group_name_H-M   'P 1'
#
loop_
_entity.id
_entity.type
_entity.pdbx_description
1 polymer ?
#
loop_
_entity_poly.entity_id
_entity_poly.type
_entity_poly.pdbx_seq_one_letter_code
_entity_poly.pdbx_strand_id
1 'polypeptide(L)'
;IRAAEVTDAHINEYWKEIEAERKAPRVHQEGLSVHEKVLRCFDVSSQYGPCIGIDRTKRWQRAERLGLNPPIEVLAVLMKEHKKSSDEVETAQMDSILSSIAVGS
;
A
#
# COMPACT_ATOMS: atom_id res chain seq x y z
N ILE A 1 -7.52 17.23 1.55
CA ILE A 1 -6.78 16.85 2.77
C ILE A 1 -5.35 16.55 2.34
N ARG A 2 -4.31 17.11 2.98
CA ARG A 2 -2.92 16.81 2.60
C ARG A 2 -2.52 15.48 3.26
N ALA A 3 -1.90 14.56 2.53
CA ALA A 3 -1.50 13.24 3.08
C ALA A 3 -0.66 13.33 4.37
N ALA A 4 0.12 14.41 4.53
CA ALA A 4 0.92 14.66 5.72
C ALA A 4 0.10 14.91 7.01
N GLU A 5 -1.17 15.31 6.89
CA GLU A 5 -2.06 15.60 8.01
C GLU A 5 -2.80 14.36 8.52
N VAL A 6 -2.73 13.25 7.77
CA VAL A 6 -3.44 12.02 8.11
C VAL A 6 -2.77 11.36 9.32
N THR A 7 -3.54 11.15 10.38
CA THR A 7 -3.07 10.56 11.64
C THR A 7 -3.08 9.03 11.58
N ASP A 8 -2.35 8.38 12.48
CA ASP A 8 -2.37 6.91 12.57
C ASP A 8 -3.74 6.40 13.02
N ALA A 9 -4.49 7.19 13.80
CA ALA A 9 -5.86 6.86 14.18
C ALA A 9 -6.79 6.80 12.95
N HIS A 10 -6.68 7.78 12.04
CA HIS A 10 -7.42 7.79 10.77
C HIS A 10 -7.06 6.59 9.89
N ILE A 11 -5.77 6.26 9.78
CA ILE A 11 -5.32 5.07 9.01
C ILE A 11 -5.91 3.78 9.60
N ASN A 12 -5.94 3.66 10.94
CA ASN A 12 -6.54 2.52 11.62
C ASN A 12 -8.06 2.44 11.41
N GLU A 13 -8.75 3.56 11.40
CA GLU A 13 -10.19 3.63 11.12
C GLU A 13 -10.49 3.20 9.68
N TYR A 14 -9.77 3.75 8.70
CA TYR A 14 -9.83 3.33 7.30
C TYR A 14 -9.61 1.81 7.12
N TRP A 15 -8.60 1.24 7.79
CA TRP A 15 -8.38 -0.21 7.70
C TRP A 15 -9.53 -1.03 8.29
N LYS A 16 -10.10 -0.59 9.41
CA LYS A 16 -11.26 -1.23 10.04
C LYS A 16 -12.48 -1.22 9.13
N GLU A 17 -12.71 -0.14 8.39
CA GLU A 17 -13.81 -0.05 7.41
C GLU A 17 -13.63 -1.09 6.31
N ILE A 18 -12.44 -1.20 5.71
CA ILE A 18 -12.16 -2.24 4.70
C ILE A 18 -12.34 -3.65 5.28
N GLU A 19 -11.96 -3.87 6.54
CA GLU A 19 -12.19 -5.17 7.20
C GLU A 19 -13.67 -5.47 7.41
N ALA A 20 -14.47 -4.46 7.79
CA ALA A 20 -15.91 -4.59 8.02
C ALA A 20 -16.70 -4.95 6.75
N GLU A 21 -16.22 -4.53 5.57
CA GLU A 21 -16.82 -4.91 4.28
C GLU A 21 -16.68 -6.41 3.95
N ARG A 22 -15.76 -7.12 4.61
CA ARG A 22 -15.49 -8.53 4.31
C ARG A 22 -16.44 -9.46 5.06
N LYS A 23 -16.92 -10.48 4.34
CA LYS A 23 -17.71 -11.57 4.94
C LYS A 23 -16.91 -12.49 5.86
N ALA A 24 -15.58 -12.52 5.71
CA ALA A 24 -14.70 -13.41 6.45
C ALA A 24 -13.40 -12.69 6.85
N PRO A 25 -12.80 -13.06 7.99
CA PRO A 25 -11.51 -12.53 8.41
C PRO A 25 -10.42 -12.75 7.37
N ARG A 26 -9.44 -11.83 7.33
CA ARG A 26 -8.24 -12.01 6.51
C ARG A 26 -7.32 -13.03 7.18
N VAL A 27 -6.78 -13.94 6.39
CA VAL A 27 -5.82 -14.97 6.83
C VAL A 27 -4.38 -14.54 6.51
N HIS A 28 -3.40 -15.16 7.17
CA HIS A 28 -1.96 -14.92 6.94
C HIS A 28 -1.52 -13.45 7.09
N GLN A 29 -2.16 -12.73 8.00
CA GLN A 29 -1.80 -11.33 8.33
C GLN A 29 -1.17 -11.18 9.71
N GLU A 30 -0.86 -12.30 10.37
CA GLU A 30 -0.17 -12.31 11.66
C GLU A 30 1.20 -11.64 11.50
N GLY A 31 1.53 -10.74 12.42
CA GLY A 31 2.79 -9.98 12.41
C GLY A 31 2.84 -8.78 11.44
N LEU A 32 1.83 -8.57 10.59
CA LEU A 32 1.81 -7.40 9.70
C LEU A 32 1.28 -6.15 10.43
N SER A 33 1.99 -5.04 10.27
CA SER A 33 1.51 -3.72 10.70
C SER A 33 0.28 -3.28 9.89
N VAL A 34 -0.53 -2.37 10.42
CA VAL A 34 -1.67 -1.79 9.67
C VAL A 34 -1.18 -1.08 8.41
N HIS A 35 -0.02 -0.44 8.48
CA HIS A 35 0.60 0.21 7.32
C HIS A 35 0.88 -0.80 6.20
N GLU A 36 1.53 -1.92 6.52
CA GLU A 36 1.83 -2.97 5.53
C GLU A 36 0.54 -3.60 4.96
N LYS A 37 -0.48 -3.77 5.79
CA LYS A 37 -1.79 -4.26 5.35
C LYS A 37 -2.46 -3.30 4.35
N VAL A 38 -2.41 -1.99 4.62
CA VAL A 38 -2.93 -0.94 3.73
C VAL A 38 -2.18 -0.96 2.39
N LEU A 39 -0.84 -0.99 2.42
CA LEU A 39 -0.02 -1.01 1.20
C LEU A 39 -0.25 -2.28 0.37
N ARG A 40 -0.30 -3.46 0.99
CA ARG A 40 -0.62 -4.71 0.28
C ARG A 40 -2.01 -4.69 -0.35
N CYS A 41 -2.99 -4.11 0.35
CA CYS A 41 -4.34 -3.96 -0.20
C CYS A 41 -4.35 -3.05 -1.43
N PHE A 42 -3.54 -1.98 -1.42
CA PHE A 42 -3.34 -1.13 -2.60
C PHE A 42 -2.62 -1.87 -3.73
N ASP A 43 -1.58 -2.67 -3.44
CA ASP A 43 -0.84 -3.46 -4.42
C ASP A 43 -1.74 -4.40 -5.22
N VAL A 44 -2.71 -5.05 -4.57
CA VAL A 44 -3.65 -5.98 -5.23
C VAL A 44 -4.87 -5.31 -5.86
N SER A 45 -5.03 -3.99 -5.70
CA SER A 45 -6.15 -3.25 -6.29
C SER A 45 -5.87 -2.92 -7.76
N SER A 46 -6.39 -3.73 -8.68
CA SER A 46 -6.13 -3.60 -10.13
C SER A 46 -6.66 -2.30 -10.75
N GLN A 47 -7.63 -1.63 -10.10
CA GLN A 47 -8.23 -0.39 -10.60
C GLN A 47 -7.22 0.76 -10.74
N TYR A 48 -6.10 0.73 -9.99
CA TYR A 48 -5.04 1.75 -10.05
C TYR A 48 -3.89 1.38 -11.02
N GLY A 49 -4.08 0.32 -11.81
CA GLY A 49 -3.11 -0.22 -12.76
C GLY A 49 -2.11 -1.18 -12.11
N PRO A 50 -1.09 -1.65 -12.87
CA PRO A 50 -0.13 -2.65 -12.39
C PRO A 50 0.69 -2.12 -11.21
N CYS A 51 1.01 -3.00 -10.25
CA CYS A 51 1.80 -2.71 -9.06
C CYS A 51 3.27 -3.14 -9.15
N ILE A 52 3.59 -4.02 -10.08
CA ILE A 52 4.93 -4.61 -10.26
C ILE A 52 5.79 -3.71 -11.14
N GLY A 53 7.05 -3.52 -10.76
CA GLY A 53 8.07 -2.79 -11.53
C GLY A 53 7.95 -1.27 -11.48
N ILE A 54 7.12 -0.72 -10.59
CA ILE A 54 6.96 0.73 -10.39
C ILE A 54 6.80 1.07 -8.91
N ASP A 55 7.29 2.25 -8.51
CA ASP A 55 7.13 2.73 -7.14
C ASP A 55 5.64 2.97 -6.81
N ARG A 56 5.22 2.59 -5.60
CA ARG A 56 3.87 2.79 -5.06
C ARG A 56 3.47 4.26 -5.11
N THR A 57 4.39 5.17 -4.79
CA THR A 57 4.18 6.62 -4.88
C THR A 57 3.85 7.07 -6.31
N LYS A 58 4.60 6.59 -7.31
CA LYS A 58 4.36 6.90 -8.74
C LYS A 58 3.03 6.31 -9.21
N ARG A 59 2.72 5.09 -8.79
CA ARG A 59 1.43 4.42 -9.09
C ARG A 59 0.25 5.21 -8.53
N TRP A 60 0.35 5.68 -7.29
CA TRP A 60 -0.68 6.49 -6.63
C TRP A 60 -0.89 7.82 -7.37
N GLN A 61 0.18 8.57 -7.66
CA GLN A 61 0.09 9.85 -8.39
C GLN A 61 -0.49 9.69 -9.80
N ARG A 62 -0.15 8.59 -10.48
CA ARG A 62 -0.74 8.28 -11.79
C ARG A 62 -2.26 8.06 -11.67
N ALA A 63 -2.69 7.28 -10.68
CA ALA A 63 -4.11 7.03 -10.44
C ALA A 63 -4.89 8.31 -10.10
N GLU A 64 -4.32 9.18 -9.26
CA GLU A 64 -4.89 10.50 -8.94
C GLU A 64 -5.01 11.37 -10.20
N ARG A 65 -3.97 11.45 -11.03
CA ARG A 65 -3.98 12.20 -12.30
C ARG A 65 -5.04 11.70 -13.28
N LEU A 66 -5.34 10.40 -13.25
CA LEU A 66 -6.38 9.78 -14.05
C LEU A 66 -7.78 9.94 -13.45
N GLY A 67 -7.93 10.61 -12.31
CA GLY A 67 -9.22 10.83 -11.65
C GLY A 67 -9.79 9.58 -11.01
N LEU A 68 -8.96 8.58 -10.70
CA LEU A 68 -9.40 7.30 -10.11
C LEU A 68 -9.58 7.37 -8.59
N ASN A 69 -9.31 8.53 -7.98
CA ASN A 69 -9.47 8.80 -6.55
C ASN A 69 -8.82 7.74 -5.64
N PRO A 70 -7.50 7.49 -5.76
CA PRO A 70 -6.83 6.54 -4.87
C PRO A 70 -6.90 7.01 -3.41
N PRO A 71 -6.92 6.10 -2.41
CA PRO A 71 -7.13 6.47 -1.01
C PRO A 71 -5.95 7.28 -0.47
N ILE A 72 -6.23 8.37 0.23
CA ILE A 72 -5.19 9.29 0.73
C ILE A 72 -4.33 8.64 1.82
N GLU A 73 -4.89 7.67 2.53
CA GLU A 73 -4.25 6.88 3.58
C GLU A 73 -3.06 6.08 3.03
N VAL A 74 -3.14 5.62 1.78
CA VAL A 74 -2.02 4.94 1.12
C VAL A 74 -0.83 5.89 0.99
N LEU A 75 -1.06 7.11 0.49
CA LEU A 75 0.01 8.10 0.36
C LEU A 75 0.54 8.54 1.73
N ALA A 76 -0.34 8.69 2.73
CA ALA A 76 0.07 9.01 4.09
C ALA A 76 0.96 7.93 4.72
N VAL A 77 0.62 6.66 4.52
CA VAL A 77 1.43 5.52 4.97
C VAL A 77 2.80 5.54 4.30
N LEU A 78 2.87 5.70 2.97
CA LEU A 78 4.14 5.81 2.23
C LEU A 78 5.02 6.92 2.81
N MET A 79 4.47 8.12 3.01
CA MET A 79 5.20 9.26 3.59
C MET A 79 5.69 9.02 5.02
N LYS A 80 4.97 8.23 5.83
CA LYS A 80 5.36 7.90 7.20
C LYS A 80 6.45 6.84 7.24
N GLU A 81 6.35 5.82 6.40
CA GLU A 81 7.31 4.72 6.35
C GLU A 81 8.66 5.14 5.74
N HIS A 82 8.65 6.01 4.72
CA HIS A 82 9.87 6.64 4.21
C HIS A 82 10.71 7.36 5.27
N LYS A 83 10.06 7.90 6.32
CA LYS A 83 10.78 8.58 7.41
C LYS A 83 11.44 7.59 8.38
N LYS A 84 11.08 6.31 8.34
CA LYS A 84 11.54 5.28 9.28
C LYS A 84 12.69 4.41 8.72
N SER A 85 12.68 4.05 7.43
CA SER A 85 13.76 3.33 6.72
C SER A 85 13.48 3.24 5.21
N SER A 86 14.51 3.30 4.34
CA SER A 86 14.40 3.99 3.03
C SER A 86 13.86 3.26 1.80
N ASP A 87 13.93 1.94 1.62
CA ASP A 87 13.76 1.40 0.24
C ASP A 87 12.74 0.26 0.06
N GLU A 88 12.50 -0.59 1.06
CA GLU A 88 11.60 -1.75 0.91
C GLU A 88 10.11 -1.37 0.77
N VAL A 89 9.76 -0.13 1.12
CA VAL A 89 8.37 0.34 1.13
C VAL A 89 7.95 0.95 -0.20
N GLU A 90 8.88 1.25 -1.10
CA GLU A 90 8.54 1.87 -2.38
C GLU A 90 8.01 0.90 -3.41
N THR A 91 8.35 -0.38 -3.34
CA THR A 91 7.91 -1.38 -4.32
C THR A 91 7.00 -2.41 -3.68
N ALA A 92 6.22 -3.12 -4.49
CA ALA A 92 5.33 -4.16 -3.96
C ALA A 92 6.16 -5.34 -3.45
N GLN A 93 5.68 -6.06 -2.43
CA GLN A 93 6.36 -7.29 -1.96
C GLN A 93 6.55 -8.32 -3.09
N MET A 94 5.67 -8.30 -4.09
CA MET A 94 5.77 -9.15 -5.28
C MET A 94 7.04 -8.84 -6.10
N ASP A 95 7.51 -7.58 -6.13
CA ASP A 95 8.75 -7.20 -6.81
C ASP A 95 9.97 -7.89 -6.18
N SER A 96 10.02 -7.96 -4.85
CA SER A 96 11.09 -8.66 -4.12
C SER A 96 11.10 -10.15 -4.42
N ILE A 97 9.93 -10.80 -4.42
CA ILE A 97 9.79 -12.23 -4.72
C ILE A 97 10.23 -12.52 -6.16
N LEU A 98 9.74 -11.74 -7.13
CA LEU A 98 10.08 -11.92 -8.55
C LEU A 98 11.55 -11.65 -8.84
N SER A 99 12.12 -10.61 -8.21
CA SER A 99 13.55 -10.30 -8.33
C SER A 99 14.42 -11.42 -7.75
N SER A 100 14.01 -12.00 -6.62
CA SER A 100 14.72 -13.12 -5.99
C SER A 100 14.74 -14.37 -6.88
N ILE A 101 13.66 -14.64 -7.63
CA ILE A 101 13.60 -15.74 -8.61
C ILE A 101 14.51 -15.45 -9.81
N ALA A 102 14.52 -14.21 -10.30
CA ALA A 102 15.33 -13.83 -11.47
C ALA A 102 16.84 -13.92 -11.22
N VAL A 103 17.30 -13.72 -9.98
CA VAL A 103 18.72 -13.84 -9.59
C VAL A 103 19.14 -15.31 -9.37
N GLY A 104 18.18 -16.23 -9.30
CA GLY A 104 18.41 -17.68 -9.17
C GLY A 104 18.31 -18.44 -10.50
N SER A 105 19.27 -18.24 -11.41
CA SER A 105 19.68 -19.12 -12.52
C SER A 105 21.12 -18.84 -12.91
#